data_AF-A0A800F1U5-F1
#
_entry.id   AF-A0A800F1U5-F1
#
_cell.length_a   1.000
_cell.length_b   1.000
_cell.length_c   1.000
_cell.angle_alpha   90.00
_cell.angle_beta   90.00
_cell.angle_gamma   90.00
#
_symmetry.space_group_name_H-M   'P 1'
#
loop_
_entity.id
_entity.type
_entity.pdbx_description
1 polymer ?
#
loop_
_entity_poly.entity_id
_entity_poly.type
_entity_poly.pdbx_seq_one_letter_code
_entity_poly.pdbx_strand_id
1 'polypeptide(L)'
;NNELIMSQLKEIINHHPKKALSNTKPFGLPERLWLFLLKKSNIPISKIWSELGKKHLNRLVTTLSNDTYNIKGKTTFKDEFVTCGGVSLESIDINTMQSKVLNNLYFAGEVLDIDAITGGYNFQAAWTTGFIAGKLN
;
A
#
# COMPACT_ATOMS: atom_id res chain seq x y z
N ASN A 1 -14.16 -2.28 11.77
CA ASN A 1 -14.19 -1.26 10.70
C ASN A 1 -15.58 -1.08 10.09
N ASN A 2 -16.22 -2.15 9.56
CA ASN A 2 -17.54 -2.04 8.90
C ASN A 2 -18.66 -1.45 9.78
N GLU A 3 -18.73 -1.85 11.05
CA GLU A 3 -19.74 -1.34 11.98
C GLU A 3 -19.60 0.16 12.25
N LEU A 4 -18.36 0.65 12.38
CA LEU A 4 -18.06 2.07 12.53
C LEU A 4 -18.52 2.87 11.30
N ILE A 5 -18.13 2.42 10.10
CA ILE A 5 -18.53 3.07 8.84
C ILE A 5 -20.06 3.04 8.68
N MET A 6 -20.70 1.91 9.01
CA MET A 6 -22.16 1.77 8.98
C MET A 6 -22.84 2.78 9.91
N SER A 7 -22.33 2.94 11.14
CA SER A 7 -22.84 3.91 12.11
C SER A 7 -22.72 5.33 11.56
N GLN A 8 -21.53 5.70 11.09
CA GLN A 8 -21.24 7.04 10.57
C GLN A 8 -22.07 7.37 9.31
N LEU A 9 -22.28 6.40 8.41
CA LEU A 9 -23.15 6.61 7.25
C LEU A 9 -24.62 6.77 7.67
N LYS A 10 -25.10 6.05 8.69
CA LYS A 10 -26.45 6.27 9.24
C LYS A 10 -26.60 7.65 9.86
N GLU A 11 -25.59 8.12 10.58
CA GLU A 11 -25.57 9.50 11.10
C GLU A 11 -25.65 10.51 9.96
N ILE A 12 -24.89 10.33 8.88
CA ILE A 12 -24.96 11.19 7.69
C ILE A 12 -26.37 11.17 7.06
N ILE A 13 -26.99 9.99 6.95
CA ILE A 13 -28.37 9.87 6.45
C ILE A 13 -29.33 10.67 7.33
N ASN A 14 -29.17 10.63 8.64
CA ASN A 14 -30.04 11.36 9.58
C ASN A 14 -29.83 12.88 9.52
N HIS A 15 -28.60 13.37 9.34
CA HIS A 15 -28.30 14.80 9.25
C HIS A 15 -28.61 15.40 7.86
N HIS A 16 -28.55 14.60 6.80
CA HIS A 16 -28.68 15.05 5.42
C HIS A 16 -29.63 14.19 4.56
N PRO A 17 -30.84 13.85 5.03
CA PRO A 17 -31.68 12.83 4.40
C PRO A 17 -32.06 13.17 2.96
N LYS A 18 -32.36 14.45 2.70
CA LYS A 18 -32.83 14.95 1.40
C LYS A 18 -31.71 15.39 0.45
N LYS A 19 -30.45 15.39 0.90
CA LYS A 19 -29.34 15.79 0.03
C LYS A 19 -28.98 14.65 -0.92
N ALA A 20 -28.62 15.00 -2.14
CA ALA A 20 -28.02 14.06 -3.08
C ALA A 20 -26.70 13.51 -2.52
N LEU A 21 -26.42 12.24 -2.81
CA LEU A 21 -25.19 11.57 -2.39
C LEU A 21 -23.95 12.33 -2.87
N SER A 22 -23.96 12.90 -4.08
CA SER A 22 -22.84 13.71 -4.61
C SER A 22 -22.45 14.90 -3.74
N ASN A 23 -23.42 15.50 -3.02
CA ASN A 23 -23.25 16.78 -2.35
C ASN A 23 -22.78 16.66 -0.89
N THR A 24 -22.87 15.45 -0.31
CA THR A 24 -22.41 15.17 1.04
C THR A 24 -21.37 14.06 0.96
N LYS A 25 -20.09 14.43 1.15
CA LYS A 25 -18.94 13.54 1.02
C LYS A 25 -18.56 13.01 2.42
N PRO A 26 -18.70 11.70 2.70
CA PRO A 26 -18.24 11.13 3.96
C PRO A 26 -16.72 11.30 4.13
N PHE A 27 -16.25 11.38 5.37
CA PHE A 27 -14.81 11.27 5.74
C PHE A 27 -13.87 12.29 5.07
N GLY A 28 -14.38 13.41 4.56
CA GLY A 28 -13.55 14.40 3.86
C GLY A 28 -12.99 13.88 2.52
N LEU A 29 -13.61 12.86 1.92
CA LEU A 29 -13.14 12.30 0.66
C LEU A 29 -13.14 13.35 -0.45
N PRO A 30 -12.08 13.41 -1.29
CA PRO A 30 -12.08 14.22 -2.50
C PRO A 30 -13.26 13.87 -3.40
N GLU A 31 -13.87 14.88 -4.02
CA GLU A 31 -15.08 14.70 -4.82
C GLU A 31 -14.93 13.69 -5.95
N ARG A 32 -13.81 13.75 -6.68
CA ARG A 32 -13.53 12.79 -7.77
C ARG A 32 -13.50 11.35 -7.27
N LEU A 33 -12.91 11.11 -6.09
CA LEU A 33 -12.85 9.78 -5.48
C LEU A 33 -14.25 9.34 -5.03
N TRP A 34 -15.00 10.22 -4.39
CA TRP A 34 -16.35 9.92 -3.94
C TRP A 34 -17.28 9.53 -5.09
N LEU A 35 -17.30 10.33 -6.17
CA LEU A 35 -18.12 10.03 -7.35
C LEU A 35 -17.69 8.71 -8.02
N PHE A 36 -16.40 8.41 -8.03
CA PHE A 36 -15.89 7.12 -8.51
C PHE A 36 -16.40 5.96 -7.65
N LEU A 37 -16.34 6.06 -6.33
CA LEU A 37 -16.78 5.00 -5.42
C LEU A 37 -18.30 4.76 -5.52
N LEU A 38 -19.11 5.82 -5.66
CA LEU A 38 -20.55 5.70 -5.91
C LEU A 38 -20.84 4.97 -7.22
N LYS A 39 -20.13 5.33 -8.30
CA LYS A 39 -20.26 4.67 -9.59
C LYS A 39 -19.83 3.21 -9.52
N LYS A 40 -18.68 2.91 -8.89
CA LYS A 40 -18.15 1.55 -8.70
C LYS A 40 -19.13 0.69 -7.90
N SER A 41 -19.79 1.27 -6.91
CA SER A 41 -20.84 0.62 -6.15
C SER A 41 -22.23 0.86 -6.74
N ASN A 42 -22.36 0.91 -8.07
CA ASN A 42 -23.57 1.21 -8.89
C ASN A 42 -24.69 1.92 -8.13
N ILE A 43 -24.36 3.06 -7.53
CA ILE A 43 -25.32 3.96 -6.89
C ILE A 43 -25.36 5.23 -7.75
N PRO A 44 -26.54 5.63 -8.25
CA PRO A 44 -26.68 6.89 -8.97
C PRO A 44 -26.26 8.07 -8.08
N ILE A 45 -25.44 8.97 -8.62
CA ILE A 45 -24.93 10.14 -7.87
C ILE A 45 -26.05 11.10 -7.43
N SER A 46 -27.15 11.12 -8.18
CA SER A 46 -28.34 11.93 -7.92
C SER A 46 -29.26 11.35 -6.85
N LYS A 47 -29.02 10.10 -6.42
CA LYS A 47 -29.82 9.45 -5.38
C LYS A 47 -29.68 10.24 -4.08
N ILE A 48 -30.75 10.30 -3.29
CA ILE A 48 -30.73 10.97 -1.98
C ILE A 48 -30.39 9.99 -0.85
N TRP A 49 -29.83 10.51 0.24
CA TRP A 49 -29.35 9.68 1.35
C TRP A 49 -30.44 8.82 2.00
N SER A 50 -31.65 9.36 2.19
CA SER A 50 -32.77 8.62 2.78
C SER A 50 -33.28 7.48 1.92
N GLU A 51 -33.02 7.50 0.61
CA GLU A 51 -33.50 6.50 -0.35
C GLU A 51 -32.48 5.40 -0.66
N LEU A 52 -31.29 5.46 -0.06
CA LEU A 52 -30.20 4.51 -0.34
C LEU A 52 -30.66 3.06 -0.16
N GLY A 53 -31.38 2.78 0.93
CA GLY A 53 -31.87 1.45 1.27
C GLY A 53 -30.76 0.51 1.75
N LYS A 54 -31.14 -0.58 2.43
CA LYS A 54 -30.20 -1.48 3.11
C LYS A 54 -29.18 -2.13 2.16
N LYS A 55 -29.60 -2.52 0.96
CA LYS A 55 -28.73 -3.18 -0.04
C LYS A 55 -27.59 -2.25 -0.49
N HIS A 56 -27.92 -1.02 -0.90
CA HIS A 56 -26.90 -0.08 -1.35
C HIS A 56 -26.04 0.43 -0.18
N LEU A 57 -26.63 0.62 1.00
CA LEU A 57 -25.86 0.99 2.19
C LEU A 57 -24.82 -0.08 2.54
N ASN A 58 -25.21 -1.36 2.56
CA ASN A 58 -24.26 -2.46 2.78
C ASN A 58 -23.16 -2.48 1.72
N ARG A 59 -23.51 -2.30 0.44
CA ARG A 59 -22.50 -2.26 -0.64
C ARG A 59 -21.55 -1.07 -0.49
N LEU A 60 -22.07 0.10 -0.13
CA LEU A 60 -21.28 1.30 0.10
C LEU A 60 -20.31 1.10 1.27
N VAL A 61 -20.77 0.50 2.38
CA VAL A 61 -19.91 0.13 3.51
C VAL A 61 -18.78 -0.79 3.05
N THR A 62 -19.09 -1.88 2.33
CA THR A 62 -18.06 -2.79 1.80
C THR A 62 -17.08 -2.08 0.86
N THR A 63 -17.58 -1.19 0.00
CA THR A 63 -16.73 -0.43 -0.94
C THR A 63 -15.84 0.58 -0.22
N LEU A 64 -16.21 1.06 0.96
CA LEU A 64 -15.42 2.01 1.73
C LEU A 64 -14.42 1.34 2.68
N SER A 65 -14.68 0.10 3.12
CA SER A 65 -13.81 -0.62 4.07
C SER A 65 -12.99 -1.76 3.47
N ASN A 66 -13.43 -2.35 2.37
CA ASN A 66 -12.87 -3.59 1.82
C ASN A 66 -13.00 -3.60 0.30
N ASP A 67 -12.54 -2.52 -0.33
CA ASP A 67 -12.62 -2.37 -1.78
C ASP A 67 -11.59 -3.26 -2.48
N THR A 68 -12.02 -4.00 -3.50
CA THR A 68 -11.16 -4.92 -4.24
C THR A 68 -10.77 -4.32 -5.59
N TYR A 69 -9.52 -4.55 -5.98
CA TYR A 69 -8.96 -4.07 -7.23
C TYR A 69 -8.25 -5.22 -7.94
N ASN A 70 -8.56 -5.39 -9.22
CA ASN A 70 -7.89 -6.40 -10.03
C ASN A 70 -6.61 -5.81 -10.62
N ILE A 71 -5.46 -6.39 -10.27
CA ILE A 71 -4.15 -5.89 -10.65
C ILE A 71 -3.73 -6.59 -11.94
N LYS A 72 -3.47 -5.83 -13.01
CA LYS A 72 -3.11 -6.36 -14.35
C LYS A 72 -1.60 -6.47 -14.61
N GLY A 73 -0.76 -6.16 -13.63
CA GLY A 73 0.69 -6.20 -13.74
C GLY A 73 1.38 -5.07 -12.99
N LYS A 74 2.70 -5.03 -13.09
CA LYS A 74 3.53 -3.91 -12.61
C LYS A 74 3.59 -2.83 -13.70
N THR A 75 3.71 -1.56 -13.32
CA THR A 75 3.88 -0.46 -14.27
C THR A 75 5.23 -0.57 -14.98
N THR A 76 5.28 -0.28 -16.29
CA THR A 76 6.49 -0.24 -17.13
C THR A 76 7.30 1.04 -16.98
N PHE A 77 6.76 2.06 -16.30
CA PHE A 77 7.40 3.36 -16.09
C PHE A 77 7.73 3.57 -14.61
N LYS A 78 8.69 2.81 -14.07
CA LYS A 78 9.21 3.04 -12.72
C LYS A 78 10.73 2.96 -12.72
N ASP A 79 11.34 4.05 -12.26
CA ASP A 79 12.61 3.97 -11.57
C ASP A 79 12.38 3.06 -10.35
N GLU A 80 12.74 1.79 -10.48
CA GLU A 80 12.69 0.86 -9.35
C GLU A 80 13.67 1.36 -8.29
N PHE A 81 13.18 1.55 -7.07
CA PHE A 81 13.98 2.16 -6.00
C PHE A 81 14.99 1.18 -5.38
N VAL A 82 14.69 -0.12 -5.47
CA VAL A 82 15.45 -1.23 -4.88
C VAL A 82 15.18 -2.48 -5.71
N THR A 83 16.19 -3.33 -5.85
CA THR A 83 16.09 -4.67 -6.44
C THR A 83 15.80 -5.72 -5.36
N CYS A 84 14.74 -6.53 -5.51
CA CYS A 84 14.55 -7.73 -4.69
C CYS A 84 15.35 -8.89 -5.29
N GLY A 85 16.10 -9.63 -4.48
CA GLY A 85 17.04 -10.65 -4.94
C GLY A 85 18.48 -10.15 -4.98
N GLY A 86 19.41 -11.05 -5.28
CA GLY A 86 20.84 -10.72 -5.39
C GLY A 86 21.71 -11.94 -5.15
N VAL A 87 22.94 -11.70 -4.70
CA VAL A 87 23.85 -12.75 -4.24
C VAL A 87 23.32 -13.35 -2.94
N SER A 88 23.05 -14.66 -2.94
CA SER A 88 22.51 -15.38 -1.78
C SER A 88 23.40 -15.21 -0.54
N LEU A 89 22.79 -14.83 0.57
CA LEU A 89 23.46 -14.69 1.87
C LEU A 89 24.03 -16.02 2.38
N GLU A 90 23.51 -17.15 1.92
CA GLU A 90 24.06 -18.47 2.26
C GLU A 90 25.49 -18.65 1.73
N SER A 91 25.83 -17.97 0.64
CA SER A 91 27.16 -18.00 0.01
C SER A 91 28.15 -17.01 0.63
N ILE A 92 27.73 -16.26 1.65
CA ILE A 92 28.51 -15.18 2.30
C ILE A 92 28.75 -15.52 3.76
N ASP A 93 29.97 -15.28 4.26
CA ASP A 93 30.23 -15.24 5.70
C ASP A 93 29.77 -13.89 6.26
N ILE A 94 28.74 -13.89 7.10
CA ILE A 94 28.11 -12.67 7.61
C ILE A 94 29.02 -11.85 8.55
N ASN A 95 30.11 -12.42 9.06
CA ASN A 95 31.02 -11.71 9.95
C ASN A 95 32.06 -10.89 9.19
N THR A 96 32.32 -11.26 7.94
CA THR A 96 33.38 -10.66 7.10
C THR A 96 32.87 -10.13 5.78
N MET A 97 31.64 -10.49 5.40
CA MET A 97 31.07 -10.28 4.07
C MET A 97 31.84 -10.96 2.92
N GLN A 98 32.73 -11.90 3.23
CA GLN A 98 33.51 -12.64 2.24
C GLN A 98 32.67 -13.75 1.59
N SER A 99 32.93 -14.03 0.32
CA SER A 99 32.43 -15.23 -0.35
C SER A 99 32.97 -16.49 0.32
N LYS A 100 32.08 -17.46 0.56
CA LYS A 100 32.44 -18.81 1.01
C LYS A 100 33.04 -19.69 -0.09
N VAL A 101 32.91 -19.27 -1.36
CA VAL A 101 33.36 -20.03 -2.54
C VAL A 101 34.71 -19.54 -3.03
N LEU A 102 34.94 -18.23 -3.02
CA LEU A 102 36.18 -17.63 -3.50
C LEU A 102 36.84 -16.76 -2.43
N ASN A 103 38.08 -17.10 -2.08
CA ASN A 103 38.85 -16.31 -1.13
C ASN A 103 39.16 -14.91 -1.68
N ASN A 104 39.20 -13.92 -0.80
CA ASN A 104 39.46 -12.51 -1.12
C ASN A 104 38.42 -11.83 -2.04
N LEU A 105 37.23 -12.42 -2.19
CA LEU A 105 36.08 -11.78 -2.84
C LEU A 105 35.03 -11.40 -1.78
N TYR A 106 34.57 -10.16 -1.80
CA TYR A 106 33.63 -9.61 -0.81
C TYR A 106 32.44 -8.95 -1.51
N PHE A 107 31.29 -8.97 -0.84
CA PHE A 107 30.05 -8.39 -1.35
C PHE A 107 29.42 -7.49 -0.29
N ALA A 108 28.93 -6.32 -0.68
CA ALA A 108 28.29 -5.37 0.23
C ALA A 108 27.25 -4.54 -0.52
N GLY A 109 26.27 -4.01 0.21
CA GLY A 109 25.18 -3.22 -0.36
C GLY A 109 24.17 -4.05 -1.15
N GLU A 110 23.46 -3.37 -2.06
CA GLU A 110 22.28 -3.88 -2.77
C GLU A 110 22.58 -5.04 -3.74
N VAL A 111 23.85 -5.38 -3.97
CA VAL A 111 24.21 -6.57 -4.76
C VAL A 111 23.90 -7.88 -4.01
N LEU A 112 23.85 -7.81 -2.68
CA LEU A 112 23.43 -8.92 -1.83
C LEU A 112 21.91 -9.10 -1.92
N ASP A 113 21.44 -10.31 -1.68
CA ASP A 113 20.01 -10.61 -1.54
C ASP A 113 19.45 -10.02 -0.22
N ILE A 114 19.39 -8.69 -0.18
CA ILE A 114 18.92 -7.86 0.93
C ILE A 114 18.11 -6.70 0.33
N ASP A 115 16.79 -6.76 0.51
CA ASP A 115 15.90 -5.65 0.22
C ASP A 115 15.01 -5.34 1.43
N ALA A 116 14.67 -4.06 1.58
CA ALA A 116 13.86 -3.57 2.70
C ALA A 116 12.81 -2.56 2.26
N ILE A 117 11.80 -2.37 3.12
CA ILE A 117 10.79 -1.32 2.97
C ILE A 117 11.43 0.08 2.93
N THR A 118 10.70 1.06 2.41
CA THR A 118 11.12 2.46 2.43
C THR A 118 11.28 2.97 3.87
N GLY A 119 12.25 3.87 4.10
CA GLY A 119 12.52 4.42 5.44
C GLY A 119 14.00 4.44 5.84
N GLY A 120 14.93 4.26 4.89
CA GLY A 120 16.38 4.30 5.15
C GLY A 120 17.02 2.94 5.42
N TYR A 121 16.24 1.85 5.45
CA TYR A 121 16.74 0.51 5.75
C TYR A 121 17.74 -0.02 4.72
N ASN A 122 17.51 0.23 3.41
CA ASN A 122 18.46 -0.17 2.37
C ASN A 122 19.81 0.56 2.51
N PHE A 123 19.79 1.85 2.90
CA PHE A 123 21.02 2.58 3.23
C PHE A 123 21.70 1.99 4.45
N GLN A 124 20.95 1.69 5.51
CA GLN A 124 21.50 1.05 6.71
C GLN A 124 22.19 -0.28 6.37
N ALA A 125 21.56 -1.13 5.55
CA ALA A 125 22.14 -2.37 5.08
C ALA A 125 23.43 -2.14 4.28
N ALA A 126 23.43 -1.17 3.36
CA ALA A 126 24.61 -0.81 2.59
C ALA A 126 25.78 -0.32 3.46
N TRP A 127 25.50 0.55 4.44
CA TRP A 127 26.55 1.06 5.35
C TRP A 127 27.10 -0.03 6.26
N THR A 128 26.23 -0.87 6.84
CA THR A 128 26.66 -1.94 7.74
C THR A 128 27.48 -3.00 7.01
N THR A 129 27.00 -3.50 5.87
CA THR A 129 27.74 -4.50 5.09
C THR A 129 29.03 -3.93 4.51
N GLY A 130 29.02 -2.68 4.02
CA GLY A 130 30.22 -2.00 3.55
C GLY A 130 31.26 -1.81 4.65
N PHE A 131 30.83 -1.44 5.86
CA PHE A 131 31.73 -1.33 7.02
C PHE A 131 32.36 -2.67 7.39
N ILE A 132 31.57 -3.75 7.43
CA ILE A 132 32.07 -5.10 7.78
C ILE A 132 33.06 -5.59 6.71
N ALA A 133 32.71 -5.48 5.42
CA ALA A 133 33.58 -5.88 4.31
C ALA A 133 34.89 -5.08 4.26
N GLY A 134 34.83 -3.78 4.58
CA GLY A 134 35.97 -2.88 4.58
C GLY A 134 36.86 -2.97 5.82
N LYS A 135 36.45 -3.72 6.85
CA LYS A 135 37.25 -3.92 8.07
C LYS A 135 38.39 -4.90 7.76
N LEU A 136 39.47 -4.37 7.19
CA LEU A 136 40.72 -5.08 6.96
C LEU A 136 41.31 -5.50 8.32
N ASN A 137 41.54 -6.80 8.50
CA ASN A 137 42.40 -7.32 9.56
C ASN A 137 43.87 -7.17 9.16
#